data_AF-A0A1A5DDM4-F1
#
_entry.id   AF-A0A1A5DDM4-F1
#
_cell.length_a   1.000
_cell.length_b   1.000
_cell.length_c   1.000
_cell.angle_alpha   90.00
_cell.angle_beta   90.00
_cell.angle_gamma   90.00
#
_symmetry.space_group_name_H-M   'P 1'
#
loop_
_entity.id
_entity.type
_entity.pdbx_description
1 polymer ?
#
loop_
_entity_poly.entity_id
_entity_poly.type
_entity_poly.pdbx_seq_one_letter_code
_entity_poly.pdbx_strand_id
1 'polypeptide(L)'
;MRTLGAIIEAARAGEKPTVDELRYAVCALDILMTFDRNALFKLAEAEQEGKKPVLVYSPTWQRDESFNRVKRAMEKSPKDYLGPNYNPDSTEVQQRRRAAARLYEKAIQRRVPEGGGHA
;
A
#
# COMPACT_ATOMS: atom_id res chain seq x y z
N MET A 1 6.47 17.01 11.05
CA MET A 1 6.96 16.03 10.05
C MET A 1 6.93 16.69 8.69
N ARG A 2 8.01 16.57 7.89
CA ARG A 2 8.05 17.11 6.52
C ARG A 2 7.01 16.44 5.61
N THR A 3 6.79 17.00 4.42
CA THR A 3 5.96 16.33 3.41
C THR A 3 6.61 15.02 2.94
N LEU A 4 5.82 14.08 2.43
CA LEU A 4 6.34 12.82 1.90
C LEU A 4 7.37 13.09 0.79
N GLY A 5 7.10 14.04 -0.10
CA GLY A 5 8.03 14.43 -1.17
C GLY A 5 9.36 14.93 -0.63
N ALA A 6 9.34 15.81 0.38
CA ALA A 6 10.56 16.34 0.97
C ALA A 6 11.37 15.27 1.72
N ILE A 7 10.71 14.31 2.37
CA ILE A 7 11.39 13.19 3.04
C ILE A 7 12.08 12.30 2.00
N ILE A 8 11.41 12.00 0.89
CA ILE A 8 11.96 11.18 -0.20
C ILE A 8 13.15 11.88 -0.85
N GLU A 9 13.02 13.16 -1.19
CA GLU A 9 14.11 13.90 -1.84
C GLU A 9 15.32 14.04 -0.91
N ALA A 10 15.10 14.30 0.39
CA ALA A 10 16.18 14.29 1.38
C ALA A 10 16.90 12.94 1.44
N ALA A 11 16.15 11.83 1.51
CA ALA A 11 16.73 10.49 1.50
C ALA A 11 17.52 10.20 0.20
N ARG A 12 17.00 10.64 -0.96
CA ARG A 12 17.66 10.49 -2.27
C ARG A 12 18.93 11.33 -2.37
N ALA A 13 18.97 12.49 -1.73
CA ALA A 13 20.14 13.35 -1.65
C ALA A 13 21.23 12.82 -0.70
N GLY A 14 21.01 11.67 -0.06
CA GLY A 14 21.96 11.10 0.91
C GLY A 14 21.86 11.73 2.30
N GLU A 15 20.87 12.59 2.54
CA GLU A 15 20.56 13.05 3.88
C GLU A 15 19.98 11.91 4.72
N LYS A 16 19.91 12.13 6.04
CA LYS A 16 19.37 11.18 6.99
C LYS A 16 18.09 11.73 7.62
N PRO A 17 16.92 11.65 6.94
CA PRO A 17 15.65 11.89 7.59
C PRO A 17 15.52 11.10 8.88
N THR A 18 14.73 11.62 9.82
CA THR A 18 14.60 10.96 11.12
C THR A 18 13.96 9.58 10.97
N VAL A 19 14.22 8.67 11.91
CA VAL A 19 13.62 7.33 11.90
C VAL A 19 12.09 7.41 11.84
N ASP A 20 11.49 8.35 12.55
CA ASP A 20 10.04 8.55 12.53
C ASP A 20 9.52 9.06 11.18
N GLU A 21 10.26 9.96 10.51
CA GLU A 21 9.93 10.37 9.14
C GLU A 21 9.96 9.19 8.17
N LEU A 22 11.01 8.37 8.22
CA LEU A 22 11.14 7.19 7.37
C LEU A 22 10.06 6.16 7.68
N ARG A 23 9.77 5.91 8.96
CA ARG A 23 8.74 4.96 9.42
C ARG A 23 7.37 5.29 8.84
N TYR A 24 6.94 6.55 8.96
CA TYR A 24 5.65 6.97 8.40
C TYR A 24 5.69 7.07 6.87
N ALA A 25 6.82 7.47 6.26
CA ALA A 25 6.98 7.50 4.81
C ALA A 25 6.83 6.11 4.18
N VAL A 26 7.44 5.09 4.78
CA VAL A 26 7.29 3.69 4.35
C VAL A 26 5.82 3.26 4.40
N CYS A 27 5.09 3.59 5.48
CA CYS A 27 3.66 3.27 5.57
C CYS A 27 2.83 4.00 4.50
N ALA A 28 3.11 5.27 4.22
CA ALA A 28 2.41 6.02 3.17
C ALA A 28 2.68 5.43 1.77
N LEU A 29 3.93 5.06 1.48
CA LEU A 29 4.33 4.44 0.21
C LEU A 29 3.69 3.06 0.02
N ASP A 30 3.64 2.22 1.07
CA ASP A 30 3.00 0.90 1.02
C ASP A 30 1.49 0.99 0.69
N ILE A 31 0.81 2.02 1.19
CA ILE A 31 -0.58 2.29 0.84
C ILE A 31 -0.73 2.67 -0.64
N LEU A 32 0.16 3.53 -1.16
CA LEU A 32 0.14 3.89 -2.58
C LEU A 32 0.32 2.65 -3.46
N MET A 33 1.30 1.80 -3.14
CA MET A 33 1.54 0.53 -3.84
C MET A 33 0.33 -0.41 -3.77
N THR A 34 -0.37 -0.44 -2.63
CA THR A 34 -1.58 -1.25 -2.46
C THR A 34 -2.70 -0.77 -3.40
N PHE A 35 -2.90 0.53 -3.52
CA PHE A 35 -3.90 1.06 -4.44
C PHE A 35 -3.58 0.78 -5.90
N ASP A 36 -2.31 0.91 -6.31
CA ASP A 36 -1.91 0.62 -7.70
C ASP A 36 -2.04 -0.87 -8.02
N ARG A 37 -1.71 -1.76 -7.07
CA ARG A 37 -1.95 -3.20 -7.24
C ARG A 37 -3.43 -3.52 -7.39
N ASN A 38 -4.29 -2.90 -6.57
CA ASN A 38 -5.74 -3.07 -6.67
C ASN A 38 -6.30 -2.54 -8.00
N ALA A 39 -5.75 -1.44 -8.51
CA ALA A 39 -6.11 -0.90 -9.82
C ALA A 39 -5.80 -1.90 -10.94
N LEU A 40 -4.60 -2.48 -10.92
CA LEU A 40 -4.21 -3.51 -11.90
C LEU A 40 -5.12 -4.74 -11.85
N PHE A 41 -5.46 -5.23 -10.66
CA PHE A 41 -6.39 -6.35 -10.52
C PHE A 41 -7.79 -6.02 -11.04
N LYS A 42 -8.28 -4.80 -10.82
CA LYS A 42 -9.58 -4.36 -11.35
C LYS A 42 -9.59 -4.28 -12.87
N LEU A 43 -8.49 -3.85 -13.48
CA LEU A 43 -8.35 -3.83 -14.94
C LEU A 43 -8.31 -5.25 -15.52
N ALA A 44 -7.56 -6.17 -14.90
CA ALA A 44 -7.52 -7.57 -15.31
C ALA A 44 -8.89 -8.26 -15.16
N GLU A 45 -9.60 -8.00 -14.05
CA GLU A 45 -10.97 -8.48 -13.82
C GLU A 45 -11.93 -7.93 -14.90
N ALA A 46 -11.79 -6.66 -15.29
CA ALA A 46 -12.59 -6.07 -16.35
C ALA A 46 -12.34 -6.70 -17.72
N GLU A 47 -11.08 -6.99 -18.05
CA GLU A 47 -10.70 -7.66 -19.28
C GLU A 47 -11.27 -9.09 -19.34
N GLN A 48 -11.10 -9.87 -18.26
CA GLN A 48 -11.57 -11.25 -18.18
C GLN A 48 -13.09 -11.37 -18.27
N GLU A 49 -13.82 -10.44 -17.66
CA GLU A 49 -15.29 -10.47 -17.60
C GLU A 49 -15.97 -9.62 -18.70
N GLY A 50 -15.19 -8.98 -19.58
CA GLY A 50 -15.73 -8.11 -20.64
C GLY A 50 -16.48 -6.87 -20.10
N LYS A 51 -16.05 -6.33 -18.95
CA LYS A 51 -16.70 -5.16 -18.33
C LYS A 51 -16.45 -3.90 -19.16
N LYS A 52 -17.45 -3.00 -19.16
CA LYS A 52 -17.31 -1.67 -19.78
C LYS A 52 -16.24 -0.84 -19.06
N PRO A 53 -15.43 -0.05 -19.79
CA PRO A 53 -14.36 0.76 -19.20
C PRO A 53 -14.92 2.02 -18.53
N VAL A 54 -15.50 1.85 -17.33
CA VAL A 54 -16.11 2.91 -16.53
C VAL A 54 -15.46 2.94 -15.15
N LEU A 55 -15.07 4.13 -14.69
CA LEU A 55 -14.46 4.36 -13.37
C LEU A 55 -13.27 3.42 -13.12
N VAL A 56 -13.33 2.60 -12.06
CA VAL A 56 -12.26 1.67 -11.65
C VAL A 56 -11.92 0.59 -12.69
N TYR A 57 -12.79 0.37 -13.68
CA TYR A 57 -12.55 -0.55 -14.80
C TYR A 57 -11.99 0.15 -16.04
N SER A 58 -11.83 1.48 -16.01
CA SER A 58 -11.24 2.25 -17.10
C SER A 58 -9.73 2.44 -16.89
N PRO A 59 -8.88 2.07 -17.87
CA PRO A 59 -7.45 2.32 -17.81
C PRO A 59 -7.09 3.81 -17.67
N THR A 60 -7.82 4.70 -18.35
CA THR A 60 -7.56 6.15 -18.31
C THR A 60 -7.91 6.73 -16.94
N TRP A 61 -9.05 6.30 -16.37
CA TRP A 61 -9.43 6.71 -15.01
C TRP A 61 -8.40 6.24 -13.98
N GLN A 62 -7.95 4.98 -14.07
CA GLN A 62 -6.95 4.43 -13.13
C GLN A 62 -5.60 5.17 -13.23
N ARG A 63 -5.16 5.51 -14.45
CA ARG A 63 -3.96 6.34 -14.66
C ARG A 63 -4.08 7.69 -13.98
N ASP A 64 -5.17 8.40 -14.23
CA ASP A 64 -5.38 9.76 -13.72
C ASP A 64 -5.53 9.74 -12.19
N GLU A 65 -6.24 8.74 -11.65
CA GLU A 65 -6.41 8.59 -10.21
C GLU A 65 -5.11 8.17 -9.51
N SER A 66 -4.28 7.32 -10.13
CA SER A 66 -2.95 6.98 -9.60
C SER A 66 -2.06 8.24 -9.50
N PHE A 67 -2.01 9.05 -10.56
CA PHE A 67 -1.28 10.33 -10.55
C PHE A 67 -1.80 11.27 -9.46
N ASN A 68 -3.11 11.49 -9.40
CA ASN A 68 -3.71 12.40 -8.42
C ASN A 68 -3.48 11.92 -6.98
N ARG A 69 -3.49 10.62 -6.74
CA ARG A 69 -3.22 10.04 -5.43
C ARG A 69 -1.77 10.28 -5.00
N VAL A 70 -0.82 10.01 -5.88
CA VAL A 70 0.61 10.28 -5.61
C VAL A 70 0.83 11.76 -5.35
N LYS A 71 0.29 12.65 -6.19
CA LYS A 71 0.37 14.10 -6.00
C LYS A 71 -0.11 14.52 -4.61
N ARG A 72 -1.32 14.11 -4.22
CA ARG A 72 -1.90 14.43 -2.89
C ARG A 72 -1.06 13.89 -1.73
N ALA A 73 -0.43 12.72 -1.90
CA ALA A 73 0.45 12.14 -0.88
C ALA A 73 1.76 12.94 -0.74
N MET A 74 2.37 13.34 -1.87
CA MET A 74 3.63 14.10 -1.89
C MET A 74 3.50 15.49 -1.27
N GLU A 75 2.32 16.10 -1.36
CA GLU A 75 2.02 17.44 -0.82
C GLU A 75 1.73 17.44 0.69
N LYS A 76 1.52 16.27 1.31
CA LYS A 76 1.17 16.15 2.74
C LYS A 76 2.29 15.51 3.54
N SER A 77 2.30 15.72 4.87
CA SER A 77 3.11 14.88 5.73
C SER A 77 2.61 13.43 5.67
N PRO A 78 3.49 12.40 5.72
CA PRO A 78 3.04 11.01 5.70
C PRO A 78 2.00 10.69 6.78
N LYS A 79 2.16 11.26 7.98
CA LYS A 79 1.20 11.11 9.08
C LYS A 79 -0.19 11.68 8.75
N ASP A 80 -0.25 12.85 8.13
CA ASP A 80 -1.53 13.48 7.75
C ASP A 80 -2.18 12.78 6.56
N TYR A 81 -1.37 12.28 5.62
CA TYR A 81 -1.88 11.48 4.49
C TYR A 81 -2.47 10.15 4.95
N LEU A 82 -1.81 9.46 5.88
CA LEU A 82 -2.29 8.21 6.47
C LEU A 82 -3.59 8.39 7.26
N GLY A 83 -3.70 9.49 8.00
CA GLY A 83 -4.84 9.76 8.86
C GLY A 83 -5.00 8.70 9.97
N PRO A 84 -6.11 8.73 10.71
CA PRO A 84 -6.30 7.87 11.88
C PRO A 84 -6.41 6.38 11.55
N ASN A 85 -6.94 6.05 10.36
CA ASN A 85 -7.24 4.67 9.96
C ASN A 85 -6.01 3.83 9.57
N TYR A 86 -4.88 4.50 9.35
CA TYR A 86 -3.62 3.88 8.94
C TYR A 86 -2.43 4.34 9.77
N ASN A 87 -2.68 5.00 10.90
CA ASN A 87 -1.63 5.41 11.82
C ASN A 87 -0.94 4.17 12.43
N PRO A 88 0.37 3.96 12.23
CA PRO A 88 1.10 2.82 12.80
C PRO A 88 1.14 2.85 14.33
N ASP A 89 0.94 3.98 14.98
CA ASP A 89 0.89 4.09 16.44
C ASP A 89 -0.51 3.84 17.02
N SER A 90 -1.53 3.64 16.18
CA SER A 90 -2.89 3.33 16.63
C SER A 90 -3.03 1.86 17.05
N THR A 91 -3.51 1.63 18.28
CA THR A 91 -3.82 0.30 18.81
C THR A 91 -4.75 -0.49 17.89
N GLU A 92 -5.77 0.18 17.34
CA GLU A 92 -6.75 -0.45 16.45
C GLU A 92 -6.10 -0.92 15.14
N VAL A 93 -5.27 -0.07 14.52
CA VAL A 93 -4.52 -0.40 13.31
C VAL A 93 -3.59 -1.58 13.57
N GLN A 94 -2.90 -1.59 14.70
CA GLN A 94 -2.02 -2.69 15.09
C GLN A 94 -2.78 -4.00 15.35
N GLN A 95 -3.98 -3.94 15.95
CA GLN A 95 -4.84 -5.12 16.08
C GLN A 95 -5.25 -5.68 14.72
N ARG A 96 -5.68 -4.82 13.78
CA ARG A 96 -6.03 -5.23 12.41
C ARG A 96 -4.83 -5.85 11.68
N ARG A 97 -3.64 -5.26 11.79
CA ARG A 97 -2.41 -5.82 11.18
C ARG A 97 -2.03 -7.18 11.75
N ARG A 98 -2.09 -7.36 13.08
CA ARG A 98 -1.83 -8.66 13.73
C ARG A 98 -2.83 -9.72 13.29
N ALA A 99 -4.10 -9.37 13.14
CA ALA A 99 -5.11 -10.30 12.63
C ALA A 99 -4.82 -10.70 11.17
N ALA A 100 -4.49 -9.74 10.30
CA ALA A 100 -4.14 -10.00 8.91
C ALA A 100 -2.89 -10.88 8.78
N ALA A 101 -1.84 -10.60 9.57
CA ALA A 101 -0.62 -11.41 9.59
C ALA A 101 -0.90 -12.88 9.95
N ARG A 102 -1.70 -13.13 10.99
CA ARG A 102 -2.10 -14.50 11.37
C ARG A 102 -2.89 -15.22 10.28
N LEU A 103 -3.76 -14.51 9.56
CA LEU A 103 -4.50 -15.09 8.44
C LEU A 103 -3.58 -15.46 7.28
N TYR A 104 -2.61 -14.59 6.98
CA TYR A 104 -1.62 -14.80 5.94
C TYR A 104 -0.70 -15.99 6.27
N GLU A 105 -0.20 -16.08 7.50
CA GLU A 105 0.60 -17.21 8.00
C GLU A 105 -0.15 -18.54 7.86
N LYS A 106 -1.43 -18.59 8.27
CA LYS A 106 -2.29 -19.77 8.09
C LYS A 106 -2.49 -20.13 6.62
N ALA A 107 -2.63 -19.14 5.74
CA ALA A 107 -2.79 -19.36 4.31
C ALA A 107 -1.51 -19.92 3.66
N ILE A 108 -0.33 -19.47 4.08
CA ILE A 108 0.95 -20.03 3.65
C ILE A 108 1.11 -21.48 4.15
N GLN A 109 0.85 -21.73 5.44
CA GLN A 109 0.96 -23.07 6.02
C GLN A 109 0.06 -24.08 5.32
N ARG A 110 -1.18 -23.68 4.95
CA ARG A 110 -2.09 -24.54 4.16
C ARG A 110 -1.59 -24.86 2.74
N ARG A 111 -0.70 -24.03 2.17
CA ARG A 111 -0.12 -24.26 0.83
C ARG A 111 1.13 -25.14 0.87
N VAL A 112 1.73 -25.36 2.04
CA VAL A 112 2.83 -26.31 2.23
C VAL A 112 2.20 -27.64 2.66
N PRO A 113 2.19 -28.69 1.83
CA PRO A 113 1.61 -29.97 2.22
C PRO A 113 2.40 -30.58 3.38
N GLU A 114 1.70 -31.08 4.41
CA GLU A 114 2.22 -32.11 5.30
C GLU A 114 2.41 -33.41 4.49
N GLY A 115 3.47 -33.50 3.68
CA GLY A 115 3.63 -34.62 2.74
C GLY A 115 5.01 -34.79 2.10
N GLY A 116 6.06 -34.23 2.69
CA GLY A 116 7.45 -34.39 2.22
C GLY A 116 8.20 -35.55 2.88
N GLY A 117 7.53 -36.65 3.23
CA GLY A 117 8.11 -37.74 4.00
C GLY A 117 7.61 -39.12 3.60
N HIS A 118 7.86 -39.51 2.34
CA HIS A 118 7.91 -40.93 1.96
C HIS A 118 8.97 -41.11 0.87
N ALA A 119 10.15 -41.58 1.30
CA ALA A 119 11.09 -42.37 0.52
C ALA A 119 11.82 -43.29 1.51
#